data_AF-A0A9D2TCF1-F1
#
_entry.id   AF-A0A9D2TCF1-F1
#
_cell.length_a   1.000
_cell.length_b   1.000
_cell.length_c   1.000
_cell.angle_alpha   90.00
_cell.angle_beta   90.00
_cell.angle_gamma   90.00
#
_symmetry.space_group_name_H-M   'P 1'
#
loop_
_entity.id
_entity.type
_entity.pdbx_description
1 polymer ?
#
loop_
_entity_poly.entity_id
_entity_poly.type
_entity_poly.pdbx_seq_one_letter_code
_entity_poly.pdbx_strand_id
1 'polypeptide(L)'
;MTKRPLCIAALVWAALLWLLGAAGVPFLGFSPPQLSQEAQGKLVLVSGIVYRADSYPQSNYLYLKKTNLILNSEKYPIDNVRAKIKTQSEERLAEPGSEILIRGVLEEIPLPANPGQFHERNYQYAR
;
A
#
# COMPACT_ATOMS: atom_id res chain seq x y z
N MET A 1 8.24 8.27 -43.99
CA MET A 1 8.62 8.82 -42.66
C MET A 1 10.08 8.50 -42.31
N THR A 2 11.03 8.96 -43.12
CA THR A 2 12.46 8.59 -43.03
C THR A 2 13.34 9.61 -42.30
N LYS A 3 12.78 10.77 -41.91
CA LYS A 3 13.57 11.91 -41.41
C LYS A 3 13.72 12.00 -39.88
N ARG A 4 13.04 11.14 -39.11
CA ARG A 4 13.06 11.17 -37.63
C ARG A 4 13.03 9.76 -37.03
N PRO A 5 14.03 8.91 -37.33
CA PRO A 5 14.06 7.53 -36.83
C PRO A 5 14.05 7.47 -35.31
N LEU A 6 14.66 8.45 -34.64
CA LEU A 6 14.72 8.54 -33.18
C LEU A 6 13.36 8.79 -32.54
N CYS A 7 12.51 9.63 -33.15
CA CYS A 7 11.15 9.89 -32.64
C CYS A 7 10.28 8.64 -32.75
N ILE A 8 10.42 7.87 -33.84
CA ILE A 8 9.68 6.61 -34.03
C ILE A 8 10.13 5.58 -32.99
N ALA A 9 11.45 5.43 -32.78
CA ALA A 9 11.98 4.55 -31.74
C ALA A 9 11.46 4.93 -30.34
N ALA A 10 11.39 6.22 -30.02
CA ALA A 10 10.84 6.70 -28.74
C ALA A 10 9.35 6.37 -28.59
N LEU A 11 8.54 6.53 -29.64
CA LEU A 11 7.12 6.17 -29.63
C LEU A 11 6.91 4.65 -29.48
N VAL A 12 7.73 3.85 -30.17
CA VAL A 12 7.70 2.38 -30.04
C VAL A 12 8.09 1.95 -28.62
N TRP A 13 9.12 2.57 -28.05
CA TRP A 13 9.53 2.31 -26.67
C TRP A 13 8.44 2.66 -25.66
N ALA A 14 7.80 3.84 -25.81
CA ALA A 14 6.68 4.24 -24.96
C ALA A 14 5.49 3.27 -25.06
N ALA A 15 5.16 2.81 -26.26
CA ALA A 15 4.10 1.82 -26.47
C ALA A 15 4.43 0.46 -25.83
N LEU A 16 5.69 0.02 -25.92
CA LEU A 16 6.19 -1.20 -25.26
C LEU A 16 6.07 -1.11 -23.74
N LEU A 17 6.51 0.00 -23.14
CA LEU A 17 6.40 0.23 -21.70
C LEU A 17 4.93 0.25 -21.24
N TRP A 18 4.04 0.88 -22.02
CA TRP A 18 2.62 0.91 -21.72
C TRP A 18 1.98 -0.49 -21.76
N LEU A 19 2.30 -1.31 -22.77
CA LEU A 19 1.82 -2.69 -22.86
C LEU A 19 2.35 -3.57 -21.73
N LEU A 20 3.64 -3.44 -21.38
CA LEU A 20 4.25 -4.17 -20.27
C LEU A 20 3.65 -3.77 -18.91
N GLY A 21 3.34 -2.48 -18.73
CA GLY A 21 2.63 -1.99 -17.56
C GLY A 21 1.19 -2.51 -17.47
N ALA A 22 0.47 -2.53 -18.60
CA ALA A 22 -0.88 -3.10 -18.68
C ALA A 22 -0.91 -4.61 -18.43
N ALA A 23 0.16 -5.34 -18.80
CA ALA A 23 0.32 -6.77 -18.55
C ALA A 23 0.69 -7.10 -17.08
N GLY A 24 0.86 -6.11 -16.22
CA GLY A 24 1.11 -6.31 -14.79
C GLY A 24 2.55 -6.72 -14.45
N VAL A 25 3.54 -6.38 -15.30
CA VAL A 25 4.95 -6.62 -14.97
C VAL A 25 5.32 -5.77 -13.74
N PRO A 26 5.82 -6.39 -12.64
CA PRO A 26 5.90 -5.75 -11.31
C PRO A 26 6.80 -4.50 -11.23
N PHE A 27 7.64 -4.24 -12.23
CA PHE A 27 8.49 -3.05 -12.30
C PHE A 27 7.94 -1.93 -13.21
N LEU A 28 6.93 -2.24 -14.03
CA LEU A 28 6.42 -1.35 -15.08
C LEU A 28 4.92 -1.04 -14.90
N GLY A 29 4.23 -1.76 -14.02
CA GLY A 29 2.84 -1.50 -13.68
C GLY A 29 2.70 -0.30 -12.73
N PHE A 30 1.70 0.53 -12.98
CA PHE A 30 1.19 1.53 -12.02
C PHE A 30 -0.01 0.99 -11.24
N SER A 31 -0.32 -0.30 -11.40
CA SER A 31 -1.49 -0.90 -10.81
C SER A 31 -1.31 -0.97 -9.30
N PRO A 32 -2.24 -0.39 -8.51
CA PRO A 32 -2.20 -0.51 -7.06
C PRO A 32 -2.18 -1.99 -6.66
N PRO A 33 -1.54 -2.37 -5.54
CA PRO A 33 -1.78 -3.68 -4.96
C PRO A 33 -3.29 -3.87 -4.80
N GLN A 34 -3.83 -4.89 -5.46
CA GLN A 34 -5.24 -5.19 -5.35
C GLN A 34 -5.46 -5.92 -4.02
N LEU A 35 -6.09 -5.23 -3.06
CA LEU A 35 -6.66 -5.93 -1.93
C LEU A 35 -7.70 -6.91 -2.46
N SER A 36 -7.68 -8.15 -1.98
CA SER A 36 -8.76 -9.09 -2.26
C SER A 36 -10.08 -8.40 -1.90
N GLN A 37 -11.03 -8.33 -2.83
CA GLN A 37 -12.36 -7.74 -2.60
C GLN A 37 -13.05 -8.38 -1.39
N GLU A 38 -12.68 -9.61 -1.04
CA GLU A 38 -13.17 -10.30 0.14
C GLU A 38 -12.67 -9.71 1.46
N ALA A 39 -11.52 -9.01 1.48
CA ALA A 39 -10.88 -8.50 2.67
C ALA A 39 -11.24 -7.05 2.99
N GLN A 40 -11.70 -6.28 1.99
CA GLN A 40 -11.98 -4.86 2.14
C GLN A 40 -13.20 -4.64 3.05
N GLY A 41 -13.04 -3.81 4.10
CA GLY A 41 -14.11 -3.53 5.06
C GLY A 41 -14.44 -4.70 6.00
N LYS A 42 -13.75 -5.85 5.88
CA LYS A 42 -13.86 -6.95 6.84
C LYS A 42 -12.81 -6.83 7.93
N LEU A 43 -13.10 -7.55 9.01
CA LEU A 43 -12.22 -7.63 10.14
C LEU A 43 -11.14 -8.68 9.86
N VAL A 44 -9.90 -8.23 9.78
CA VAL A 44 -8.74 -9.04 9.39
C VAL A 44 -7.73 -9.11 10.53
N LEU A 45 -6.85 -10.11 10.44
CA LEU A 45 -5.67 -10.21 11.29
C LEU A 45 -4.44 -9.85 10.47
N VAL A 46 -3.55 -9.03 11.03
CA VAL A 46 -2.29 -8.65 10.39
C VAL A 46 -1.17 -8.95 11.36
N SER A 47 -0.18 -9.74 10.95
CA SER A 47 1.06 -9.91 11.68
C SER A 47 2.18 -9.11 11.04
N GLY A 48 3.11 -8.61 11.85
CA GLY A 48 4.29 -7.91 11.34
C GLY A 48 5.17 -7.36 12.45
N ILE A 49 6.28 -6.74 12.03
CA ILE A 49 7.24 -6.13 12.95
C ILE A 49 7.07 -4.61 12.90
N VAL A 50 6.87 -3.98 14.06
CA VAL A 50 6.83 -2.53 14.17
C VAL A 50 8.21 -1.96 13.86
N TYR A 51 8.31 -1.00 12.95
CA TYR A 51 9.57 -0.28 12.71
C TYR A 51 9.49 1.20 13.06
N ARG A 52 8.28 1.75 13.20
CA ARG A 52 8.03 3.13 13.61
C ARG A 52 6.67 3.21 14.30
N ALA A 53 6.59 4.04 15.33
CA ALA A 53 5.36 4.36 16.04
C ALA A 53 5.26 5.88 16.17
N ASP A 54 4.17 6.47 15.67
CA ASP A 54 3.89 7.90 15.75
C ASP A 54 2.65 8.12 16.63
N SER A 55 2.70 9.08 17.54
CA SER A 55 1.58 9.43 18.41
C SER A 55 1.05 10.82 18.09
N TYR A 56 -0.25 10.92 17.88
CA TYR A 56 -0.98 12.18 17.72
C TYR A 56 -2.12 12.25 18.74
N PRO A 57 -2.65 13.46 19.04
CA PRO A 57 -3.67 13.63 20.08
C PRO A 57 -4.92 12.75 19.94
N GLN A 58 -5.33 12.43 18.70
CA GLN A 58 -6.54 11.66 18.41
C GLN A 58 -6.28 10.24 17.89
N SER A 59 -5.07 9.98 17.38
CA SER A 59 -4.73 8.69 16.79
C SER A 59 -3.25 8.41 16.89
N ASN A 60 -2.91 7.16 17.11
CA ASN A 60 -1.56 6.63 17.01
C ASN A 60 -1.42 5.81 15.73
N TYR A 61 -0.24 5.83 15.13
CA TYR A 61 0.07 5.06 13.93
C TYR A 61 1.24 4.12 14.20
N LEU A 62 1.04 2.83 13.89
CA LEU A 62 2.12 1.85 13.85
C LEU A 62 2.44 1.53 12.40
N TYR A 63 3.71 1.61 12.05
CA TYR A 63 4.21 1.23 10.74
C TYR A 63 4.90 -0.11 10.83
N LEU A 64 4.52 -1.02 9.93
CA LEU A 64 4.90 -2.42 9.99
C LEU A 64 5.73 -2.82 8.78
N LYS A 65 6.67 -3.75 9.00
CA LYS A 65 7.47 -4.39 7.96
C LYS A 65 7.37 -5.91 8.08
N LYS A 66 7.68 -6.62 6.99
CA LYS A 66 7.54 -8.09 6.90
C LYS A 66 6.12 -8.53 7.29
N THR A 67 5.13 -7.82 6.75
CA THR A 67 3.74 -7.97 7.13
C THR A 67 3.05 -9.10 6.39
N ASN A 68 2.20 -9.82 7.10
CA ASN A 68 1.32 -10.82 6.52
C ASN A 68 -0.12 -10.53 6.93
N LEU A 69 -0.99 -10.43 5.93
CA LEU A 69 -2.43 -10.41 6.10
C LEU A 69 -2.92 -11.84 6.27
N ILE A 70 -3.66 -12.12 7.33
CA ILE A 70 -4.21 -13.42 7.65
C ILE A 70 -5.71 -13.40 7.33
N LEU A 71 -6.09 -14.13 6.28
CA LEU A 71 -7.48 -14.29 5.83
C LEU A 71 -7.77 -15.78 5.73
N ASN A 72 -8.89 -16.25 6.28
CA ASN A 72 -9.31 -17.65 6.19
C ASN A 72 -8.21 -18.67 6.58
N SER A 73 -7.36 -18.31 7.55
CA SER A 73 -6.19 -19.09 7.99
C SER A 73 -5.01 -19.17 7.00
N GLU A 74 -5.07 -18.47 5.88
CA GLU A 74 -3.97 -18.29 4.93
C GLU A 74 -3.23 -16.97 5.18
N LYS A 75 -1.92 -16.96 4.89
CA LYS A 75 -1.03 -15.81 5.06
C LYS A 75 -0.70 -15.22 3.69
N TYR A 76 -1.00 -13.94 3.51
CA TYR A 76 -0.72 -13.19 2.31
C TYR A 76 0.32 -12.11 2.64
N PRO A 77 1.52 -12.15 2.05
CA PRO A 77 2.51 -11.11 2.26
C PRO A 77 2.01 -9.80 1.67
N ILE A 78 2.15 -8.73 2.44
CA ILE A 78 1.74 -7.37 2.03
C ILE A 78 2.80 -6.38 2.54
N ASP A 79 3.07 -5.34 1.75
CA ASP A 79 4.01 -4.29 2.10
C ASP A 79 3.30 -2.98 2.45
N ASN A 80 4.05 -2.03 3.04
CA ASN A 80 3.60 -0.66 3.33
C ASN A 80 2.32 -0.57 4.18
N VAL A 81 2.17 -1.46 5.16
CA VAL A 81 1.02 -1.44 6.08
C VAL A 81 1.23 -0.42 7.20
N ARG A 82 0.23 0.46 7.39
CA ARG A 82 0.08 1.27 8.60
C ARG A 82 -1.17 0.86 9.36
N ALA A 83 -1.07 0.72 10.67
CA ALA A 83 -2.21 0.51 11.55
C ALA A 83 -2.54 1.82 12.27
N LYS A 84 -3.80 2.25 12.18
CA LYS A 84 -4.32 3.40 12.93
C LYS A 84 -4.99 2.89 14.20
N ILE A 85 -4.45 3.29 15.35
CA ILE A 85 -4.97 2.95 16.68
C ILE A 85 -5.60 4.22 17.26
N LYS A 86 -6.82 4.13 17.79
CA LYS A 86 -7.47 5.27 18.45
C LYS A 86 -6.79 5.52 19.79
N THR A 87 -6.45 6.77 20.11
CA THR A 87 -5.72 7.11 21.35
C THR A 87 -6.46 6.72 22.64
N GLN A 88 -7.77 6.50 22.58
CA GLN A 88 -8.58 6.05 23.72
C GLN A 88 -8.33 4.59 24.14
N SER A 89 -7.58 3.79 23.36
CA SER A 89 -7.12 2.49 23.83
C SER A 89 -6.01 2.69 24.85
N GLU A 90 -6.25 2.31 26.11
CA GLU A 90 -5.26 2.36 27.20
C GLU A 90 -4.05 1.41 27.00
N GLU A 91 -4.00 0.69 25.89
CA GLU A 91 -2.88 -0.16 25.53
C GLU A 91 -1.64 0.67 25.18
N ARG A 92 -0.54 0.39 25.90
CA ARG A 92 0.78 0.92 25.57
C ARG A 92 1.11 0.59 24.12
N LEU A 93 1.48 1.60 23.34
CA LEU A 93 1.90 1.40 21.95
C LEU A 93 3.10 0.46 21.90
N ALA A 94 3.05 -0.49 20.97
CA ALA A 94 4.15 -1.41 20.71
C ALA A 94 5.42 -0.64 20.28
N GLU A 95 6.54 -0.96 20.91
CA GLU A 95 7.82 -0.33 20.62
C GLU A 95 8.41 -0.84 19.29
N PRO A 96 9.18 -0.01 18.56
CA PRO A 96 9.88 -0.46 17.36
C PRO A 96 10.74 -1.71 17.65
N GLY A 97 10.64 -2.71 16.78
CA GLY A 97 11.25 -4.02 16.93
C GLY A 97 10.28 -5.10 17.43
N SER A 98 9.15 -4.71 18.01
CA SER A 98 8.12 -5.66 18.48
C SER A 98 7.46 -6.39 17.30
N GLU A 99 7.33 -7.71 17.41
CA GLU A 99 6.44 -8.49 16.57
C GLU A 99 5.02 -8.45 17.16
N ILE A 100 4.05 -8.06 16.34
CA ILE A 100 2.67 -7.85 16.79
C ILE A 100 1.66 -8.54 15.88
N LEU A 101 0.51 -8.86 16.46
CA LEU A 101 -0.68 -9.32 15.76
C LEU A 101 -1.80 -8.31 16.01
N ILE A 102 -2.24 -7.63 14.95
CA ILE A 102 -3.29 -6.62 15.01
C ILE A 102 -4.57 -7.19 14.43
N ARG A 103 -5.68 -7.00 15.15
CA ARG A 103 -7.02 -7.28 14.66
C ARG A 103 -7.71 -5.96 14.34
N GLY A 104 -8.12 -5.76 13.08
CA GLY A 104 -8.67 -4.47 12.65
C GLY A 104 -9.43 -4.57 11.33
N VAL A 105 -10.00 -3.45 10.89
CA VAL A 105 -10.65 -3.36 9.59
C VAL A 105 -9.61 -2.96 8.55
N LEU A 106 -9.57 -3.70 7.44
CA LEU A 106 -8.68 -3.38 6.32
C LEU A 106 -9.31 -2.31 5.44
N GLU A 107 -8.61 -1.19 5.32
CA GLU A 107 -9.03 -0.04 4.50
C GLU A 107 -7.94 0.31 3.49
N GLU A 108 -8.36 0.70 2.28
CA GLU A 108 -7.46 1.31 1.32
C GLU A 108 -7.22 2.78 1.68
N ILE A 109 -6.06 3.30 1.28
CA ILE A 109 -5.79 4.74 1.34
C ILE A 109 -6.86 5.46 0.52
N PRO A 110 -7.63 6.41 1.08
CA PRO A 110 -8.73 7.05 0.36
C PRO A 110 -8.23 7.81 -0.87
N LEU A 111 -9.08 7.89 -1.89
CA LEU A 111 -8.83 8.74 -3.05
C LEU A 111 -8.96 10.22 -2.65
N PRO A 112 -8.23 11.14 -3.32
CA PRO A 112 -8.41 12.56 -3.09
C PRO A 112 -9.86 12.96 -3.38
N ALA A 113 -10.47 13.70 -2.47
CA ALA A 113 -11.84 14.17 -2.62
C ALA A 113 -11.94 15.37 -3.58
N ASN A 114 -10.85 16.14 -3.70
CA ASN A 114 -10.77 17.34 -4.53
C ASN A 114 -9.54 17.29 -5.46
N PRO A 115 -9.60 17.91 -6.66
CA PRO A 115 -8.51 17.85 -7.64
C PRO A 115 -7.15 18.40 -7.15
N GLY A 116 -7.16 19.36 -6.22
CA GLY A 116 -5.95 19.93 -5.62
C GLY A 116 -5.44 19.18 -4.39
N GLN A 117 -6.16 18.15 -3.93
CA GLN A 117 -5.77 17.38 -2.76
C GLN A 117 -4.64 16.41 -3.11
N PHE A 118 -3.68 16.25 -2.21
CA PHE A 118 -2.60 15.30 -2.37
C PHE A 118 -3.12 13.87 -2.58
N HIS A 119 -2.68 13.22 -3.66
CA HIS A 119 -3.07 11.87 -4.01
C HIS A 119 -2.22 10.84 -3.23
N GLU A 120 -2.46 10.71 -1.92
CA GLU A 120 -1.68 9.87 -1.01
C GLU A 120 -1.53 8.43 -1.51
N ARG A 121 -2.62 7.83 -2.02
CA ARG A 121 -2.62 6.46 -2.56
C ARG A 121 -1.54 6.27 -3.63
N ASN A 122 -1.43 7.18 -4.59
CA ASN A 122 -0.47 7.06 -5.69
C ASN A 122 0.97 7.25 -5.19
N TYR A 123 1.18 8.15 -4.23
CA TYR A 123 2.50 8.37 -3.65
C TYR A 123 3.01 7.15 -2.87
N GLN A 124 2.12 6.48 -2.13
CA GLN A 124 2.50 5.32 -1.32
C GLN A 124 2.60 4.02 -2.14
N TYR A 125 1.82 3.88 -3.22
CA TYR A 125 1.82 2.67 -4.05
C TYR A 125 2.89 2.65 -5.14
N ALA A 126 3.48 3.79 -5.48
CA ALA A 126 4.55 3.85 -6.49
C ALA A 126 5.92 3.34 -5.98
N ARG A 127 5.96 2.65 -4.84
CA ARG A 127 7.17 2.26 -4.12
C ARG A 127 7.15 0.79 -3.75
#